data_AF-A0A928K2Y6-F1
#
_entry.id   AF-A0A928K2Y6-F1
#
_cell.length_a   1.000
_cell.length_b   1.000
_cell.length_c   1.000
_cell.angle_alpha   90.00
_cell.angle_beta   90.00
_cell.angle_gamma   90.00
#
_symmetry.space_group_name_H-M   'P 1'
#
loop_
_entity.id
_entity.type
_entity.pdbx_description
1 polymer ?
#
loop_
_entity_poly.entity_id
_entity_poly.type
_entity_poly.pdbx_seq_one_letter_code
_entity_poly.pdbx_strand_id
1 'polypeptide(L)'
;MSNNQISIDPKALQLQAASIRLLNNQLNEKLIDIEKTINRIKAEWDSPSGKEFSASFDKILPDFKNSTKFINKYANYLGLAAEAYEDTEKRIAKGASSFES
;
A
#
# COMPACT_ATOMS: atom_id res chain seq x y z
N MET A 1 -23.61 3.16 -29.80
CA MET A 1 -23.34 2.50 -28.51
C MET A 1 -21.92 2.84 -28.14
N SER A 2 -21.73 3.62 -27.08
CA SER A 2 -20.40 4.06 -26.65
C SER A 2 -19.65 2.85 -26.11
N ASN A 3 -18.70 2.36 -26.90
CA ASN A 3 -17.83 1.27 -26.51
C ASN A 3 -16.93 1.80 -25.40
N ASN A 4 -17.32 1.56 -24.14
CA ASN A 4 -16.55 1.95 -22.97
C ASN A 4 -15.36 0.97 -22.84
N GLN A 5 -14.50 0.94 -23.87
CA GLN A 5 -13.25 0.20 -23.86
C GLN A 5 -12.44 0.80 -22.71
N ILE A 6 -12.32 0.03 -21.64
CA ILE A 6 -11.45 0.35 -20.53
C ILE A 6 -10.04 0.31 -21.10
N SER A 7 -9.52 1.48 -21.50
CA SER A 7 -8.14 1.65 -21.97
C SER A 7 -7.20 1.75 -20.77
N ILE A 8 -7.30 0.78 -19.85
CA ILE A 8 -6.40 0.69 -18.71
C ILE A 8 -5.56 -0.57 -18.90
N ASP A 9 -4.27 -0.37 -19.12
CA ASP A 9 -3.29 -1.46 -19.22
C ASP A 9 -3.18 -2.17 -17.86
N PRO A 10 -3.57 -3.46 -17.76
CA PRO A 10 -3.46 -4.24 -16.52
C PRO A 10 -2.03 -4.26 -15.98
N LYS A 11 -1.02 -4.26 -16.86
CA LYS A 11 0.39 -4.23 -16.48
C LYS A 11 0.75 -2.91 -15.82
N ALA A 12 0.25 -1.78 -16.35
CA ALA A 12 0.44 -0.49 -15.74
C ALA A 12 -0.18 -0.44 -14.33
N LEU A 13 -1.37 -1.00 -14.13
CA LEU A 13 -2.00 -1.11 -12.80
C LEU A 13 -1.16 -1.96 -11.82
N GLN A 14 -0.62 -3.10 -12.26
CA GLN A 14 0.25 -3.93 -11.43
C GLN A 14 1.52 -3.16 -11.01
N LEU A 15 2.14 -2.43 -11.94
CA LEU A 15 3.33 -1.62 -11.66
C LEU A 15 3.03 -0.52 -10.64
N GLN A 16 1.91 0.17 -10.75
CA GLN A 16 1.51 1.19 -9.78
C GLN A 16 1.20 0.58 -8.40
N ALA A 17 0.51 -0.57 -8.36
CA ALA A 17 0.28 -1.30 -7.11
C ALA A 17 1.60 -1.70 -6.43
N ALA A 18 2.58 -2.19 -7.21
CA ALA A 18 3.91 -2.54 -6.71
C ALA A 18 4.67 -1.31 -6.16
N SER A 19 4.61 -0.18 -6.87
CA SER A 19 5.20 1.08 -6.44
C SER A 19 4.62 1.56 -5.11
N ILE A 20 3.29 1.52 -4.95
CA ILE A 20 2.63 1.88 -3.70
C ILE A 20 3.06 0.97 -2.55
N ARG A 21 3.16 -0.35 -2.78
CA ARG A 21 3.67 -1.30 -1.76
C ARG A 21 5.10 -0.97 -1.34
N LEU A 22 5.97 -0.66 -2.30
CA LEU A 22 7.36 -0.29 -2.01
C LEU A 22 7.42 0.97 -1.13
N LEU A 23 6.70 2.01 -1.50
CA LEU A 23 6.63 3.26 -0.72
C LEU A 23 6.08 3.02 0.69
N ASN A 24 5.05 2.18 0.81
CA ASN A 24 4.46 1.84 2.10
C ASN A 24 5.42 1.03 3.00
N ASN A 25 6.22 0.13 2.41
CA ASN A 25 7.25 -0.60 3.14
C ASN A 25 8.34 0.35 3.64
N GLN A 26 8.80 1.28 2.80
CA GLN A 26 9.77 2.31 3.19
C GLN A 26 9.22 3.20 4.32
N LEU A 27 7.95 3.58 4.26
CA LEU A 27 7.30 4.32 5.34
C LEU A 27 7.31 3.50 6.65
N ASN A 28 6.99 2.22 6.58
CA ASN A 28 6.99 1.34 7.75
C ASN A 28 8.40 1.18 8.36
N GLU A 29 9.43 1.06 7.54
CA GLU A 29 10.83 1.04 7.99
C GLU A 29 11.19 2.32 8.74
N LYS A 30 10.80 3.50 8.22
CA LYS A 30 11.04 4.77 8.90
C LYS A 30 10.27 4.89 10.21
N LEU A 31 9.05 4.38 10.28
CA LEU A 31 8.29 4.34 11.54
C LEU A 31 9.01 3.49 12.59
N ILE A 32 9.55 2.33 12.20
CA ILE A 32 10.34 1.48 13.10
C ILE A 32 11.58 2.21 13.62
N ASP A 33 12.28 2.95 12.76
CA ASP A 33 13.47 3.71 13.17
C ASP A 33 13.13 4.87 14.13
N ILE A 34 11.99 5.53 13.91
CA ILE A 34 11.48 6.55 14.84
C ILE A 34 11.11 5.91 16.18
N GLU A 35 10.39 4.78 16.18
CA GLU A 35 10.05 4.04 17.41
C GLU A 35 11.31 3.69 18.22
N LYS A 36 12.37 3.18 17.56
CA LYS A 36 13.65 2.91 18.22
C LYS A 36 14.25 4.17 18.84
N THR A 37 14.23 5.29 18.12
CA THR A 37 14.77 6.57 18.59
C THR A 37 14.01 7.07 19.82
N ILE A 38 12.68 7.00 19.80
CA ILE A 38 11.84 7.39 20.93
C ILE A 38 12.07 6.48 22.14
N ASN A 39 12.22 5.17 21.93
CA ASN A 39 12.53 4.25 23.02
C ASN A 39 13.91 4.53 23.65
N ARG A 40 14.89 4.96 22.86
CA ARG A 40 16.17 5.45 23.40
C ARG A 40 15.98 6.71 24.23
N ILE A 41 15.22 7.69 23.75
CA ILE A 41 14.90 8.92 24.51
C ILE A 41 14.22 8.58 25.84
N LYS A 42 13.26 7.64 25.84
CA LYS A 42 12.59 7.15 27.06
C LYS A 42 13.59 6.60 28.09
N ALA A 43 14.63 5.90 27.62
CA ALA A 43 15.65 5.30 28.48
C ALA A 43 16.66 6.33 29.01
N GLU A 44 17.00 7.34 28.21
CA GLU A 44 18.03 8.33 28.55
C GLU A 44 17.48 9.55 29.30
N TRP A 45 16.21 9.91 29.07
CA TRP A 45 15.61 11.14 29.61
C TRP A 45 14.52 10.85 30.66
N ASP A 46 14.94 10.40 31.84
CA ASP A 46 14.04 10.14 32.98
C ASP A 46 13.68 11.45 33.72
N SER A 47 12.76 12.21 33.14
CA SER A 47 12.15 13.38 33.77
C SER A 47 10.64 13.42 33.48
N PRO A 48 9.83 14.20 34.23
CA PRO A 48 8.41 14.38 33.93
C PRO A 48 8.16 14.83 32.48
N SER A 49 8.96 15.77 31.97
CA SER A 49 8.86 16.26 30.59
C SER A 49 9.24 15.20 29.56
N GLY A 50 10.26 14.38 29.84
CA GLY A 50 10.65 13.26 28.96
C GLY A 50 9.55 12.19 28.86
N LYS A 51 8.86 11.92 29.98
CA LYS A 51 7.69 11.03 30.05
C LYS A 51 6.52 11.59 29.24
N GLU A 52 6.25 12.89 29.36
CA GLU A 52 5.17 13.56 28.62
C GLU A 52 5.41 13.60 27.11
N PHE A 53 6.64 13.92 26.69
CA PHE A 53 7.05 13.87 25.29
C PHE A 53 6.84 12.46 24.70
N SER A 54 7.34 11.45 25.40
CA SER A 54 7.28 10.06 24.98
C SER A 54 5.83 9.55 24.91
N ALA A 55 5.00 9.90 25.89
CA ALA A 55 3.58 9.58 25.90
C ALA A 55 2.82 10.25 24.74
N SER A 56 3.23 11.46 24.34
CA SER A 56 2.65 12.15 23.18
C SER A 56 2.96 11.41 21.87
N PHE A 57 4.16 10.84 21.73
CA PHE A 57 4.50 10.02 20.58
C PHE A 57 3.75 8.69 20.56
N ASP A 58 3.62 8.02 21.70
CA ASP A 58 2.89 6.76 21.81
C ASP A 58 1.41 6.90 21.40
N LYS A 59 0.82 8.09 21.57
CA LYS A 59 -0.55 8.41 21.14
C LYS A 59 -0.72 8.46 19.61
N ILE A 60 0.29 8.91 18.87
CA ILE A 60 0.20 9.08 17.40
C ILE A 60 0.64 7.83 16.63
N LEU A 61 1.37 6.92 17.28
CA LEU A 61 1.84 5.68 16.69
C LEU A 61 0.73 4.80 16.06
N PRO A 62 -0.44 4.63 16.69
CA PRO A 62 -1.54 3.84 16.11
C PRO A 62 -2.03 4.41 14.79
N ASP A 63 -2.07 5.74 14.65
CA ASP A 63 -2.56 6.41 13.44
C ASP A 63 -1.62 6.21 12.25
N PHE A 64 -0.31 6.23 12.50
CA PHE A 64 0.68 5.85 11.49
C PHE A 64 0.53 4.39 11.06
N LYS A 65 0.37 3.47 12.03
CA LYS A 65 0.14 2.03 11.75
C LYS A 65 -1.16 1.79 11.00
N ASN A 66 -2.20 2.58 11.25
CA ASN A 66 -3.46 2.50 10.53
C ASN A 66 -3.33 3.05 9.11
N SER A 67 -2.59 4.14 8.93
CA SER A 67 -2.31 4.74 7.63
C SER A 67 -1.55 3.76 6.72
N THR A 68 -0.52 3.08 7.23
CA THR A 68 0.22 2.07 6.43
C THR A 68 -0.67 0.89 6.04
N LYS A 69 -1.52 0.41 6.94
CA LYS A 69 -2.52 -0.63 6.62
C LYS A 69 -3.48 -0.17 5.53
N PHE A 70 -3.93 1.07 5.59
CA PHE A 70 -4.87 1.64 4.62
C PHE A 70 -4.26 1.79 3.23
N ILE A 71 -3.01 2.27 3.14
CA ILE A 71 -2.26 2.35 1.89
C ILE A 71 -2.10 0.95 1.26
N ASN A 72 -1.79 -0.07 2.06
CA ASN A 72 -1.70 -1.45 1.58
C ASN A 72 -3.03 -1.97 1.02
N LYS A 73 -4.18 -1.59 1.60
CA LYS A 73 -5.49 -1.95 1.06
C LYS A 73 -5.71 -1.39 -0.34
N TYR A 74 -5.30 -0.14 -0.59
CA TYR A 74 -5.38 0.45 -1.94
C TYR A 74 -4.49 -0.27 -2.93
N ALA A 75 -3.25 -0.58 -2.57
CA ALA A 75 -2.36 -1.35 -3.45
C ALA A 75 -2.94 -2.73 -3.78
N ASN A 76 -3.56 -3.40 -2.80
CA ASN A 76 -4.22 -4.68 -3.03
C ASN A 76 -5.42 -4.55 -3.95
N TYR A 77 -6.25 -3.52 -3.77
CA TYR A 77 -7.38 -3.26 -4.67
C TYR A 77 -6.91 -3.05 -6.13
N LEU A 78 -5.85 -2.27 -6.34
CA LEU A 78 -5.27 -2.06 -7.68
C LEU A 78 -4.74 -3.37 -8.29
N GLY A 79 -4.11 -4.22 -7.48
CA GLY A 79 -3.68 -5.55 -7.92
C GLY A 79 -4.84 -6.44 -8.35
N LEU A 80 -5.91 -6.51 -7.55
CA LEU A 80 -7.12 -7.28 -7.88
C LEU A 80 -7.80 -6.77 -9.15
N ALA A 81 -7.86 -5.46 -9.35
CA ALA A 81 -8.40 -4.87 -10.57
C ALA A 81 -7.57 -5.28 -11.80
N ALA A 82 -6.24 -5.25 -11.69
CA ALA A 82 -5.36 -5.66 -12.77
C ALA A 82 -5.52 -7.15 -13.13
N GLU A 83 -5.57 -8.03 -12.13
CA GLU A 83 -5.81 -9.47 -12.33
C GLU A 83 -7.14 -9.71 -13.05
N ALA A 84 -8.22 -9.04 -12.62
CA ALA A 84 -9.54 -9.17 -13.23
C ALA A 84 -9.57 -8.74 -14.71
N TYR A 85 -8.85 -7.66 -15.06
CA TYR A 85 -8.73 -7.23 -16.45
C TYR A 85 -7.91 -8.21 -17.29
N GLU A 86 -6.78 -8.69 -16.77
CA GLU A 86 -5.94 -9.67 -17.45
C GLU A 86 -6.70 -10.98 -17.75
N ASP A 87 -7.47 -11.47 -16.78
CA ASP A 87 -8.30 -12.67 -16.96
C ASP A 87 -9.42 -12.46 -17.97
N THR A 88 -10.03 -11.27 -17.98
CA THR A 88 -11.05 -10.92 -18.97
C THR A 88 -10.46 -10.92 -20.38
N GLU A 89 -9.28 -10.34 -20.56
CA GLU A 89 -8.60 -10.26 -21.86
C GLU A 89 -8.17 -11.65 -22.37
N LYS A 90 -7.64 -12.51 -21.50
CA LYS A 90 -7.35 -13.92 -21.82
C LYS A 90 -8.58 -14.67 -22.32
N ARG A 91 -9.74 -14.46 -21.67
CA ARG A 91 -11.01 -15.09 -22.08
C ARG A 91 -11.47 -14.60 -23.44
N ILE A 92 -11.35 -13.30 -23.72
CA ILE A 92 -11.68 -12.71 -25.03
C ILE A 92 -10.78 -13.28 -26.12
N ALA A 93 -9.46 -13.31 -25.89
CA ALA A 93 -8.49 -13.86 -26.85
C ALA A 93 -8.79 -15.33 -27.19
N LYS A 94 -9.05 -16.16 -26.18
CA LYS A 94 -9.43 -17.56 -26.37
C LYS A 94 -10.73 -17.72 -27.17
N GLY A 95 -11.74 -16.89 -26.88
CA GLY A 95 -12.99 -16.87 -27.63
C GLY A 95 -12.78 -16.50 -29.09
N ALA A 96 -12.02 -15.44 -29.36
CA ALA A 96 -11.68 -14.98 -30.70
C ALA A 96 -10.94 -16.07 -31.52
N SER A 97 -9.92 -16.71 -30.95
CA SER A 97 -9.23 -17.83 -31.62
C SER A 97 -10.15 -18.99 -31.98
N SER A 98 -11.24 -19.18 -31.23
CA SER A 98 -12.25 -20.23 -31.50
C SER A 98 -13.21 -19.88 -32.64
N PHE A 99 -13.29 -18.61 -33.06
CA PHE A 99 -14.08 -18.17 -34.22
C PHE A 99 -13.28 -18.19 -35.53
N GLU A 100 -11.96 -18.13 -35.44
CA GLU A 100 -11.05 -18.18 -36.59
C GLU A 100 -10.65 -19.61 -37.00
N SER A 101 -11.05 -20.63 -36.22
CA SER A 101 -10.83 -22.06 -36.50
C SER A 101 -12.10 -22.75 -36.98
#